data_AF-A0A182J5K3-F1
#
_entry.id   AF-A0A182J5K3-F1
#
_cell.length_a   1.000
_cell.length_b   1.000
_cell.length_c   1.000
_cell.angle_alpha   90.00
_cell.angle_beta   90.00
_cell.angle_gamma   90.00
#
_symmetry.space_group_name_H-M   'P 1'
#
loop_
_entity.id
_entity.type
_entity.pdbx_description
1 polymer ?
#
loop_
_entity_poly.entity_id
_entity_poly.type
_entity_poly.pdbx_seq_one_letter_code
_entity_poly.pdbx_strand_id
1 'polypeptide(L)'
;MYQSLLQQSINSLQTLSSDELRDLLGDDEKLDERVDQVIKSLESSKDVTIGENRRMAEANLAFEPKMIELRSRVLELTTEGQRIGEVVKEKADELKSKADSSNSETVLALLQTAAAESEEESERIVKQFLDSELSTEAYLEQFMGIRKLMHTRKLKAEKMAELLRNQTLDSSSAAGFGLLSLGPYAPPITPAGFYRPPASFGPPGAVPYPTGQNPMPMPMPMYQPPHF
;
A
#
# COMPACT_ATOMS: atom_id res chain seq x y z
N MET A 1 18.46 30.56 -32.30
CA MET A 1 17.59 31.71 -31.97
C MET A 1 17.74 32.86 -32.96
N TYR A 2 18.93 33.35 -33.28
CA TYR A 2 19.09 34.48 -34.21
C TYR A 2 18.79 34.18 -35.69
N GLN A 3 18.79 32.91 -36.09
CA GLN A 3 18.60 32.50 -37.48
C GLN A 3 17.19 32.84 -38.03
N SER A 4 16.15 32.83 -37.19
CA SER A 4 14.80 33.24 -37.60
C SER A 4 14.69 34.75 -37.78
N LEU A 5 15.34 35.54 -36.92
CA LEU A 5 15.40 37.00 -37.07
C LEU A 5 16.21 37.38 -38.31
N LEU A 6 17.33 36.70 -38.56
CA LEU A 6 18.16 36.90 -39.74
C LEU A 6 17.38 36.55 -41.02
N GLN A 7 16.61 35.44 -41.01
CA GLN A 7 15.72 35.09 -42.11
C GLN A 7 14.61 36.13 -42.32
N GLN A 8 14.03 36.67 -41.25
CA GLN A 8 13.03 37.73 -41.31
C GLN A 8 13.61 39.03 -41.90
N SER A 9 14.84 39.39 -41.53
CA SER A 9 15.58 40.51 -42.11
C SER A 9 15.92 40.29 -43.58
N ILE A 10 16.35 39.08 -43.96
CA ILE A 10 16.61 38.73 -45.38
C ILE A 10 15.32 38.82 -46.20
N ASN A 11 14.22 38.27 -45.69
CA ASN A 11 12.94 38.30 -46.39
C ASN A 11 12.42 39.74 -46.55
N SER A 12 12.63 40.62 -45.56
CA SER A 12 12.23 42.03 -45.66
C SER A 12 13.12 42.84 -46.61
N LEU A 13 14.37 42.43 -46.82
CA LEU A 13 15.28 42.98 -47.82
C LEU A 13 14.94 42.50 -49.25
N GLN A 14 14.51 41.25 -49.39
CA GLN A 14 14.11 40.66 -50.67
C GLN A 14 12.85 41.31 -51.30
N THR A 15 12.04 42.02 -50.49
CA THR A 15 10.85 42.72 -50.97
C THR A 15 11.11 44.14 -51.51
N LEU A 16 12.34 44.65 -51.40
CA LEU A 16 12.72 45.99 -51.88
C LEU A 16 13.24 45.96 -53.32
N SER A 17 13.02 47.04 -54.06
CA SER A 17 13.54 47.21 -55.42
C SER A 17 15.04 47.52 -55.44
N SER A 18 15.70 47.35 -56.60
CA SER A 18 17.14 47.59 -56.74
C SER A 18 17.55 49.05 -56.45
N ASP A 19 16.65 50.02 -56.65
CA ASP A 19 16.95 51.43 -56.38
C ASP A 19 16.80 51.74 -54.88
N GLU A 20 15.80 51.16 -54.21
CA GLU A 20 15.61 51.29 -52.76
C GLU A 20 16.71 50.59 -51.96
N LEU A 21 17.21 49.45 -52.44
CA LEU A 21 18.36 48.76 -51.83
C LEU A 21 19.66 49.56 -51.96
N ARG A 22 19.82 50.34 -53.05
CA ARG A 22 20.98 51.22 -53.25
C ARG A 22 20.90 52.46 -52.37
N ASP A 23 19.71 53.03 -52.21
CA ASP A 23 19.46 54.14 -51.28
C ASP A 23 19.70 53.70 -49.83
N LEU A 24 19.21 52.50 -49.47
CA LEU A 24 19.43 51.92 -48.14
C LEU A 24 20.91 51.61 -47.86
N LEU A 25 21.67 51.16 -48.86
CA LEU A 25 23.11 50.94 -48.72
C LEU A 25 23.93 52.24 -48.62
N GLY A 26 23.38 53.36 -49.12
CA GLY A 26 24.02 54.67 -49.08
C GLY A 26 23.71 55.48 -47.81
N ASP A 27 22.84 54.96 -46.94
CA ASP A 27 22.28 55.66 -45.79
C ASP A 27 22.28 54.74 -44.56
N ASP A 28 23.38 54.80 -43.79
CA ASP A 28 23.59 53.98 -42.60
C ASP A 28 22.50 54.21 -41.54
N GLU A 29 21.88 55.39 -41.49
CA GLU A 29 20.83 55.74 -40.53
C GLU A 29 19.56 54.91 -40.78
N LYS A 30 19.19 54.69 -42.05
CA LYS A 30 18.06 53.83 -42.45
C LYS A 30 18.34 52.34 -42.20
N LEU A 31 19.60 51.91 -42.31
CA LEU A 31 20.01 50.55 -41.97
C LEU A 31 19.89 50.30 -40.46
N ASP A 32 20.36 51.24 -39.64
CA ASP A 32 20.23 51.17 -38.18
C ASP A 32 18.77 51.16 -37.74
N GLU A 33 17.89 51.98 -38.34
CA GLU A 33 16.45 51.94 -38.06
C GLU A 33 15.81 50.56 -38.32
N ARG A 34 16.27 49.84 -39.35
CA ARG A 34 15.78 48.48 -39.65
C ARG A 34 16.30 47.45 -38.67
N VAL A 35 17.55 47.58 -38.22
CA VAL A 35 18.10 46.75 -37.14
C VAL A 35 17.34 46.99 -35.84
N ASP A 36 17.04 48.24 -35.51
CA ASP A 36 16.25 48.62 -34.33
C ASP A 36 14.83 48.03 -34.36
N GLN A 37 14.18 47.96 -35.51
CA GLN A 37 12.87 47.30 -35.64
C GLN A 37 12.93 45.81 -35.29
N VAL A 38 13.98 45.13 -35.75
CA VAL A 38 14.21 43.70 -35.46
C VAL A 38 14.55 43.50 -33.97
N ILE A 39 15.37 44.37 -33.39
CA ILE A 39 15.68 44.37 -31.95
C ILE A 39 14.42 44.61 -31.11
N LYS A 40 13.58 45.60 -31.45
CA LYS A 40 12.30 45.86 -30.76
C LYS A 40 11.37 44.65 -30.79
N SER A 41 11.33 43.89 -31.90
CA SER A 41 10.55 42.65 -31.99
C SER A 41 11.08 41.57 -31.03
N LEU A 42 12.41 41.50 -30.86
CA LEU A 42 13.07 40.58 -29.95
C LEU A 42 12.82 40.98 -28.49
N GLU A 43 12.89 42.28 -28.18
CA GLU A 43 12.56 42.83 -26.86
C GLU A 43 11.11 42.54 -26.48
N SER A 44 10.17 42.74 -27.41
CA SER A 44 8.77 42.38 -27.18
C SER A 44 8.58 40.88 -26.91
N SER A 45 9.23 40.01 -27.69
CA SER A 45 9.19 38.57 -27.47
C SER A 45 9.81 38.16 -26.13
N LYS A 46 10.91 38.81 -25.73
CA LYS A 46 11.54 38.66 -24.43
C LYS A 46 10.57 39.05 -23.30
N ASP A 47 9.90 40.20 -23.42
CA ASP A 47 8.96 40.68 -22.39
C ASP A 47 7.75 39.76 -22.25
N VAL A 48 7.22 39.26 -23.37
CA VAL A 48 6.15 38.23 -23.36
C VAL A 48 6.62 36.97 -22.64
N THR A 49 7.82 36.48 -22.96
CA THR A 49 8.37 35.26 -22.36
C THR A 49 8.63 35.45 -20.86
N ILE A 50 9.17 36.61 -20.45
CA ILE A 50 9.38 36.95 -19.04
C ILE A 50 8.05 37.04 -18.31
N GLY A 51 7.03 37.67 -18.91
CA GLY A 51 5.69 37.76 -18.36
C GLY A 51 5.05 36.38 -18.17
N GLU A 52 5.18 35.50 -19.16
CA GLU A 52 4.67 34.14 -19.08
C GLU A 52 5.42 33.30 -18.03
N ASN A 53 6.76 33.37 -18.00
CA ASN A 53 7.56 32.69 -17.00
C ASN A 53 7.22 33.15 -15.59
N ARG A 54 7.08 34.47 -15.39
CA ARG A 54 6.66 35.06 -14.11
C ARG A 54 5.28 34.57 -13.70
N ARG A 55 4.30 34.57 -14.61
CA ARG A 55 2.96 34.05 -14.34
C ARG A 55 2.98 32.58 -13.94
N MET A 56 3.79 31.76 -14.62
CA MET A 56 3.96 30.35 -14.28
C MET A 56 4.65 30.16 -12.92
N ALA A 57 5.67 30.96 -12.63
CA ALA A 57 6.36 30.93 -11.34
C ALA A 57 5.42 31.32 -10.19
N GLU A 58 4.64 32.40 -10.36
CA GLU A 58 3.64 32.85 -9.38
C GLU A 58 2.55 31.78 -9.16
N ALA A 59 2.07 31.13 -10.23
CA ALA A 59 1.12 30.03 -10.11
C ALA A 59 1.72 28.81 -9.39
N ASN A 60 2.97 28.45 -9.70
CA ASN A 60 3.68 27.35 -9.04
C ASN A 60 3.87 27.62 -7.54
N LEU A 61 4.25 28.84 -7.18
CA LEU A 61 4.37 29.28 -5.78
C LEU A 61 3.02 29.24 -5.06
N ALA A 62 1.92 29.58 -5.75
CA ALA A 62 0.58 29.48 -5.17
C ALA A 62 0.13 28.04 -4.90
N PHE A 63 0.68 27.04 -5.61
CA PHE A 63 0.40 25.61 -5.36
C PHE A 63 1.19 25.04 -4.18
N GLU A 64 2.34 25.61 -3.84
CA GLU A 64 3.18 25.16 -2.74
C GLU A 64 2.43 25.04 -1.39
N PRO A 65 1.66 26.04 -0.90
CA PRO A 65 0.96 25.91 0.37
C PRO A 65 -0.07 24.77 0.35
N LYS A 66 -0.79 24.60 -0.75
CA LYS A 66 -1.75 23.51 -0.93
C LYS A 66 -1.05 22.14 -0.95
N MET A 67 0.12 22.05 -1.55
CA MET A 67 0.94 20.83 -1.55
C MET A 67 1.39 20.48 -0.13
N ILE A 68 1.84 21.48 0.63
CA ILE A 68 2.27 21.30 2.03
C ILE A 68 1.09 20.84 2.90
N GLU A 69 -0.08 21.48 2.77
CA GLU A 69 -1.29 21.10 3.49
C GLU A 69 -1.69 19.64 3.20
N LEU A 70 -1.77 19.26 1.92
CA LEU A 70 -2.12 17.90 1.52
C LEU A 70 -1.10 16.88 2.03
N ARG A 71 0.20 17.19 1.98
CA ARG A 71 1.25 16.32 2.53
C ARG A 71 1.11 16.16 4.04
N SER A 72 0.85 17.24 4.78
CA SER A 72 0.58 17.20 6.22
C SER A 72 -0.63 16.31 6.50
N ARG A 73 -1.72 16.49 5.73
CA ARG A 73 -2.94 15.71 5.91
C ARG A 73 -2.74 14.22 5.66
N VAL A 74 -1.97 13.86 4.64
CA VAL A 74 -1.61 12.46 4.36
C VAL A 74 -0.76 11.89 5.49
N LEU A 75 0.18 12.65 6.02
CA LEU A 75 1.01 12.23 7.16
C LEU A 75 0.14 11.99 8.40
N GLU A 76 -0.76 12.92 8.74
CA GLU A 76 -1.71 12.78 9.85
C GLU A 76 -2.58 11.53 9.71
N LEU A 77 -3.18 11.31 8.53
CA LEU A 77 -4.01 10.12 8.30
C LEU A 77 -3.21 8.83 8.36
N THR A 78 -1.96 8.86 7.91
CA THR A 78 -1.07 7.70 7.97
C THR A 78 -0.69 7.38 9.41
N THR A 79 -0.34 8.37 10.23
CA THR A 79 -0.01 8.16 11.64
C THR A 79 -1.24 7.74 12.45
N GLU A 80 -2.41 8.29 12.16
CA GLU A 80 -3.68 7.85 12.76
C GLU A 80 -3.99 6.39 12.37
N GLY A 81 -3.84 6.05 11.09
CA GLY A 81 -4.02 4.69 10.58
C GLY A 81 -3.05 3.70 11.23
N GLN A 82 -1.78 4.08 11.39
CA GLN A 82 -0.78 3.26 12.10
C GLN A 82 -1.17 3.05 13.55
N ARG A 83 -1.54 4.11 14.28
CA ARG A 83 -1.99 4.04 15.68
C ARG A 83 -3.20 3.12 15.83
N ILE A 84 -4.20 3.24 14.97
CA ILE A 84 -5.37 2.36 14.99
C ILE A 84 -4.97 0.92 14.67
N GLY A 85 -4.09 0.73 13.69
CA GLY A 85 -3.54 -0.59 13.35
C GLY A 85 -2.81 -1.26 14.51
N GLU A 86 -2.01 -0.50 15.27
CA GLU A 86 -1.34 -0.98 16.49
C GLU A 86 -2.34 -1.38 17.57
N VAL A 87 -3.36 -0.55 17.84
CA VAL A 87 -4.42 -0.87 18.81
C VAL A 87 -5.20 -2.12 18.41
N VAL A 88 -5.50 -2.28 17.11
CA VAL A 88 -6.19 -3.47 16.60
C VAL A 88 -5.31 -4.70 16.75
N LYS A 89 -4.01 -4.59 16.45
CA LYS A 89 -3.04 -5.67 16.63
C LYS A 89 -2.93 -6.09 18.09
N GLU A 90 -2.79 -5.13 19.01
CA GLU A 90 -2.76 -5.39 20.45
C GLU A 90 -4.03 -6.11 20.91
N LYS A 91 -5.21 -5.64 20.50
CA LYS A 91 -6.48 -6.32 20.81
C LYS A 91 -6.57 -7.72 20.22
N ALA A 92 -6.06 -7.93 19.01
CA ALA A 92 -6.02 -9.24 18.39
C ALA A 92 -5.09 -10.20 19.15
N ASP A 93 -3.93 -9.73 19.59
CA ASP A 93 -2.98 -10.49 20.40
C ASP A 93 -3.54 -10.79 21.81
N GLU A 94 -4.26 -9.85 22.43
CA GLU A 94 -5.02 -10.09 23.66
C GLU A 94 -6.11 -11.15 23.49
N LEU A 95 -6.89 -11.09 22.40
CA LEU A 95 -7.92 -12.07 22.13
C LEU A 95 -7.32 -13.45 21.87
N LYS A 96 -6.20 -13.50 21.14
CA LYS A 96 -5.47 -14.75 20.87
C LYS A 96 -4.93 -15.36 22.15
N SER A 97 -4.27 -14.57 23.00
CA SER A 97 -3.75 -15.07 24.29
C SER A 97 -4.86 -15.54 25.23
N LYS A 98 -6.01 -14.85 25.26
CA LYS A 98 -7.20 -15.31 26.00
C LYS A 98 -7.73 -16.62 25.42
N ALA A 99 -7.87 -16.73 24.10
CA ALA A 99 -8.31 -17.95 23.42
C ALA A 99 -7.37 -19.14 23.68
N ASP A 100 -6.05 -18.91 23.64
CA ASP A 100 -5.04 -19.91 23.94
C ASP A 100 -5.10 -20.36 25.42
N SER A 101 -5.33 -19.43 26.35
CA SER A 101 -5.53 -19.77 27.78
C SER A 101 -6.81 -20.56 28.05
N SER A 102 -7.81 -20.41 27.17
CA SER A 102 -9.07 -21.14 27.19
C SER A 102 -9.11 -22.23 26.12
N ASN A 103 -7.97 -22.88 25.84
CA ASN A 103 -7.91 -23.95 24.83
C ASN A 103 -8.95 -25.02 25.17
N SER A 104 -10.07 -24.96 24.46
CA SER A 104 -11.28 -25.72 24.79
C SER A 104 -11.07 -27.21 24.58
N GLU A 105 -10.10 -27.59 23.72
CA GLU A 105 -9.65 -28.97 23.56
C GLU A 105 -8.88 -29.46 24.79
N THR A 106 -8.05 -28.61 25.39
CA THR A 106 -7.35 -28.95 26.65
C THR A 106 -8.35 -29.12 27.80
N VAL A 107 -9.34 -28.23 27.90
CA VAL A 107 -10.40 -28.34 28.92
C VAL A 107 -11.22 -29.62 28.72
N LEU A 108 -11.55 -29.96 27.47
CA LEU A 108 -12.23 -31.22 27.14
C LEU A 108 -11.42 -32.44 27.56
N ALA A 109 -10.13 -32.47 27.23
CA ALA A 109 -9.24 -33.57 27.60
C ALA A 109 -9.17 -33.74 29.14
N LEU A 110 -8.98 -32.65 29.88
CA LEU A 110 -8.99 -32.68 31.35
C LEU A 110 -10.32 -33.18 31.92
N LEU A 111 -11.44 -32.79 31.33
CA LEU A 111 -12.77 -33.23 31.76
C LEU A 111 -13.01 -34.72 31.48
N GLN A 112 -12.50 -35.23 30.35
CA GLN A 112 -12.52 -36.66 30.02
C GLN A 112 -11.65 -37.47 31.00
N THR A 113 -10.45 -36.99 31.32
CA THR A 113 -9.58 -37.61 32.34
C THR A 113 -10.27 -37.64 33.70
N ALA A 114 -10.84 -36.53 34.16
CA ALA A 114 -11.57 -36.47 35.43
C ALA A 114 -12.84 -37.34 35.45
N ALA A 115 -13.46 -37.61 34.30
CA ALA A 115 -14.57 -38.56 34.19
C ALA A 115 -14.07 -40.00 34.35
N ALA A 116 -12.96 -40.36 33.69
CA ALA A 116 -12.32 -41.67 33.79
C ALA A 116 -11.78 -41.95 35.20
N GLU A 117 -11.18 -40.96 35.86
CA GLU A 117 -10.73 -41.06 37.26
C GLU A 117 -11.90 -41.40 38.21
N SER A 118 -13.04 -40.73 38.06
CA SER A 118 -14.24 -41.03 38.85
C SER A 118 -14.89 -42.37 38.50
N GLU A 119 -14.75 -42.84 37.26
CA GLU A 119 -15.16 -44.18 36.88
C GLU A 119 -14.29 -45.22 37.60
N GLU A 120 -12.97 -45.06 37.58
CA GLU A 120 -12.04 -45.93 38.29
C GLU A 120 -12.26 -45.89 39.82
N GLU A 121 -12.50 -44.72 40.41
CA GLU A 121 -12.86 -44.59 41.83
C GLU A 121 -14.17 -45.34 42.15
N SER A 122 -15.17 -45.26 41.27
CA SER A 122 -16.40 -46.03 41.42
C SER A 122 -16.17 -47.54 41.36
N GLU A 123 -15.25 -48.01 40.51
CA GLU A 123 -14.86 -49.41 40.44
C GLU A 123 -14.07 -49.85 41.68
N ARG A 124 -13.22 -48.99 42.25
CA ARG A 124 -12.52 -49.26 43.52
C ARG A 124 -13.51 -49.47 44.66
N ILE A 125 -14.54 -48.62 44.77
CA ILE A 125 -15.59 -48.76 45.79
C ILE A 125 -16.36 -50.08 45.61
N VAL A 126 -16.63 -50.48 44.37
CA VAL A 126 -17.25 -51.80 44.09
C VAL A 126 -16.35 -52.95 44.52
N LYS A 127 -15.05 -52.90 44.23
CA LYS A 127 -14.08 -53.92 44.66
C LYS A 127 -14.02 -54.04 46.19
N GLN A 128 -13.88 -52.91 46.90
CA GLN A 128 -13.88 -52.89 48.37
C GLN A 128 -15.15 -53.51 48.97
N PHE A 129 -16.31 -53.30 48.35
CA PHE A 129 -17.55 -53.94 48.77
C PHE A 129 -17.54 -55.46 48.53
N LEU A 130 -17.04 -55.93 47.37
CA LEU A 130 -16.91 -57.36 47.06
C LEU A 130 -15.90 -58.08 47.97
N ASP A 131 -14.84 -57.38 48.36
CA ASP A 131 -13.83 -57.87 49.30
C ASP A 131 -14.30 -57.80 50.78
N SER A 132 -15.55 -57.39 51.02
CA SER A 132 -16.18 -57.24 52.34
C SER A 132 -15.51 -56.19 53.25
N GLU A 133 -14.78 -55.23 52.67
CA GLU A 133 -14.13 -54.11 53.38
C GLU A 133 -15.11 -52.97 53.69
N LEU A 134 -16.24 -52.90 52.97
CA LEU A 134 -17.30 -51.89 53.13
C LEU A 134 -18.62 -52.51 53.58
N SER A 135 -19.32 -51.82 54.48
CA SER A 135 -20.71 -52.14 54.80
C SER A 135 -21.66 -51.73 53.67
N THR A 136 -22.82 -52.38 53.59
CA THR A 136 -23.82 -52.09 52.54
C THR A 136 -24.28 -50.63 52.55
N GLU A 137 -24.49 -50.05 53.73
CA GLU A 137 -24.91 -48.65 53.90
C GLU A 137 -23.83 -47.70 53.36
N ALA A 138 -22.56 -47.92 53.75
CA ALA A 138 -21.43 -47.09 53.35
C ALA A 138 -21.10 -47.23 51.85
N TYR A 139 -21.31 -48.41 51.27
CA TYR A 139 -21.20 -48.63 49.84
C TYR A 139 -22.23 -47.81 49.07
N LEU A 140 -23.51 -47.87 49.46
CA LEU A 140 -24.58 -47.14 48.77
C LEU A 140 -24.35 -45.63 48.78
N GLU A 141 -23.96 -45.07 49.93
CA GLU A 141 -23.67 -43.64 50.06
C GLU A 141 -22.52 -43.19 49.13
N GLN A 142 -21.38 -43.89 49.19
CA GLN A 142 -20.20 -43.53 48.39
C GLN A 142 -20.39 -43.79 46.90
N PHE A 143 -20.92 -44.96 46.53
CA PHE A 143 -21.11 -45.38 45.14
C PHE A 143 -22.10 -44.46 44.41
N MET A 144 -23.22 -44.10 45.04
CA MET A 144 -24.19 -43.19 44.43
C MET A 144 -23.60 -41.81 44.20
N GLY A 145 -22.85 -41.29 45.17
CA GLY A 145 -22.16 -39.99 45.06
C GLY A 145 -21.19 -39.97 43.88
N ILE A 146 -20.26 -40.93 43.82
CA ILE A 146 -19.23 -40.95 42.79
C ILE A 146 -19.81 -41.26 41.39
N ARG A 147 -20.78 -42.17 41.27
CA ARG A 147 -21.41 -42.48 39.97
C ARG A 147 -22.20 -41.30 39.43
N LYS A 148 -22.92 -40.57 40.29
CA LYS A 148 -23.61 -39.34 39.87
C LYS A 148 -22.62 -38.30 39.34
N LEU A 149 -21.50 -38.14 40.03
CA LEU A 149 -20.44 -37.21 39.62
C LEU A 149 -19.78 -37.65 38.31
N MET A 150 -19.46 -38.93 38.15
CA MET A 150 -18.93 -39.51 36.89
C MET A 150 -19.89 -39.25 35.72
N HIS A 151 -21.18 -39.61 35.85
CA HIS A 151 -22.16 -39.38 34.79
C HIS A 151 -22.32 -37.90 34.45
N THR A 152 -22.25 -37.02 35.45
CA THR A 152 -22.30 -35.57 35.25
C THR A 152 -21.07 -35.07 34.46
N ARG A 153 -19.86 -35.54 34.80
CA ARG A 153 -18.63 -35.19 34.07
C ARG A 153 -18.67 -35.71 32.63
N LYS A 154 -19.09 -36.97 32.44
CA LYS A 154 -19.25 -37.59 31.11
C LYS A 154 -20.23 -36.83 30.23
N LEU A 155 -21.42 -36.49 30.76
CA LEU A 155 -22.41 -35.70 30.01
C LEU A 155 -21.87 -34.32 29.63
N LYS A 156 -21.15 -33.64 30.53
CA LYS A 156 -20.52 -32.35 30.25
C LYS A 156 -19.43 -32.47 29.17
N ALA A 157 -18.63 -33.54 29.20
CA ALA A 157 -17.61 -33.81 28.19
C ALA A 157 -18.22 -34.08 26.81
N GLU A 158 -19.28 -34.91 26.74
CA GLU A 158 -20.02 -35.19 25.52
C GLU A 158 -20.64 -33.91 24.94
N LYS A 159 -21.23 -33.07 25.79
CA LYS A 159 -21.82 -31.81 25.32
C LYS A 159 -20.76 -30.82 24.83
N MET A 160 -19.62 -30.73 25.50
CA MET A 160 -18.50 -29.88 25.07
C MET A 160 -17.91 -30.39 23.74
N ALA A 161 -17.77 -31.70 23.55
CA ALA A 161 -17.33 -32.29 22.28
C ALA A 161 -18.28 -31.94 21.13
N GLU A 162 -19.59 -31.99 21.37
CA GLU A 162 -20.61 -31.60 20.39
C GLU A 162 -20.49 -30.12 20.01
N LEU A 163 -20.31 -29.23 20.98
CA LEU A 163 -20.14 -27.79 20.74
C LEU A 163 -18.88 -27.49 19.91
N LEU A 164 -17.76 -28.14 20.23
CA LEU A 164 -16.51 -27.98 19.47
C LEU A 164 -16.66 -28.50 18.04
N ARG A 165 -17.36 -29.63 17.84
CA ARG A 165 -17.65 -30.16 16.51
C ARG A 165 -18.53 -29.22 15.69
N ASN A 166 -19.52 -28.58 16.30
CA ASN A 166 -20.40 -27.65 15.57
C ASN A 166 -19.68 -26.33 15.23
N GLN A 167 -18.78 -25.86 16.09
CA GLN A 167 -17.98 -24.66 15.84
C GLN A 167 -17.05 -24.79 14.62
N THR A 168 -16.48 -25.97 14.39
CA THR A 168 -15.64 -26.22 13.19
C THR A 168 -16.45 -26.24 11.89
N LEU A 169 -17.72 -26.64 11.96
CA LEU A 169 -18.64 -26.65 10.81
C LEU A 169 -19.11 -25.23 10.44
N ASP A 170 -19.44 -24.40 11.43
CA ASP A 170 -19.86 -23.00 11.20
C ASP A 170 -18.71 -22.13 10.67
N SER A 171 -17.49 -22.36 11.16
CA SER A 171 -16.28 -21.65 10.67
C SER A 171 -15.98 -21.96 9.19
N SER A 172 -16.42 -23.13 8.70
CA SER A 172 -16.25 -23.54 7.29
C SER A 172 -17.30 -22.90 6.36
N SER A 173 -18.45 -22.46 6.89
CA SER A 173 -19.48 -21.73 6.13
C SER A 173 -19.16 -20.24 6.01
N ALA A 174 -18.49 -19.65 7.00
CA ALA A 174 -18.02 -18.27 6.97
C ALA A 174 -16.80 -18.03 6.05
N ALA A 175 -16.08 -19.09 5.66
CA ALA A 175 -14.96 -19.02 4.72
C ALA A 175 -15.38 -18.68 3.27
N GLY A 176 -16.69 -18.58 2.99
CA GLY A 176 -17.23 -18.09 1.72
C GLY A 176 -17.23 -16.56 1.56
N PHE A 177 -16.89 -15.81 2.61
CA PHE A 177 -16.77 -14.34 2.56
C PHE A 177 -15.34 -13.89 2.91
N GLY A 178 -14.45 -14.08 1.92
CA GLY A 178 -13.28 -13.27 1.62
C GLY A 178 -12.47 -12.67 2.78
N LEU A 179 -11.51 -13.43 3.28
CA LEU A 179 -10.26 -12.85 3.78
C LEU A 179 -9.20 -12.96 2.69
N LEU A 180 -9.26 -12.02 1.74
CA LEU A 180 -8.10 -11.74 0.90
C LEU A 180 -7.03 -11.13 1.81
N SER A 181 -6.06 -11.98 2.16
CA SER A 181 -4.74 -11.56 2.64
C SER A 181 -4.24 -10.42 1.76
N LEU A 182 -4.15 -9.23 2.34
CA LEU A 182 -3.75 -7.99 1.69
C LEU A 182 -2.23 -8.03 1.42
N GLY A 183 -1.82 -8.79 0.41
CA GLY A 183 -0.52 -8.64 -0.24
C GLY A 183 -0.45 -7.31 -1.02
N PRO A 184 0.75 -6.80 -1.35
CA PRO A 184 0.88 -5.45 -1.89
C PRO A 184 0.30 -5.36 -3.31
N TYR A 185 -0.84 -4.67 -3.39
CA TYR A 185 -1.42 -3.95 -4.54
C TYR A 185 -0.86 -4.29 -5.94
N ALA A 186 -1.62 -5.09 -6.69
CA ALA A 186 -1.61 -5.06 -8.15
C ALA A 186 -2.70 -4.08 -8.63
N PRO A 187 -2.43 -3.16 -9.58
CA PRO A 187 -3.42 -2.20 -10.03
C PRO A 187 -4.46 -2.84 -10.96
N PRO A 188 -5.72 -2.38 -10.96
CA PRO A 188 -6.77 -2.93 -11.80
C PRO A 188 -6.61 -2.52 -13.26
N ILE A 189 -6.80 -3.49 -14.16
CA ILE A 189 -6.85 -3.30 -15.60
C ILE A 189 -8.14 -2.55 -15.94
N THR A 190 -8.03 -1.30 -16.39
CA THR A 190 -9.12 -0.53 -16.99
C THR A 190 -9.03 -0.61 -18.52
N PRO A 191 -10.16 -0.73 -19.25
CA PRO A 191 -10.16 -0.77 -20.70
C PRO A 191 -10.52 0.61 -21.25
N ALA A 192 -9.54 1.43 -21.67
CA ALA A 192 -9.74 2.46 -22.69
C ALA A 192 -8.44 3.22 -23.02
N GLY A 193 -8.06 3.16 -24.29
CA GLY A 193 -7.68 4.34 -25.07
C GLY A 193 -6.30 4.97 -24.82
N PHE A 194 -5.24 4.35 -25.34
CA PHE A 194 -4.07 5.10 -25.81
C PHE A 194 -3.75 4.70 -27.25
N TYR A 195 -3.68 5.70 -28.13
CA TYR A 195 -3.41 5.60 -29.57
C TYR A 195 -2.10 4.85 -29.85
N ARG A 196 -2.17 3.79 -30.66
CA ARG A 196 -1.03 3.15 -31.32
C ARG A 196 -0.91 3.73 -32.73
N PRO A 197 0.23 4.32 -33.16
CA PRO A 197 0.36 4.81 -34.52
C PRO A 197 0.51 3.61 -35.49
N PRO A 198 0.02 3.73 -36.74
CA PRO A 198 0.01 2.62 -37.69
C PRO A 198 1.41 2.34 -38.23
N ALA A 199 1.77 1.06 -38.31
CA ALA A 199 3.01 0.59 -38.93
C ALA A 199 2.95 0.82 -40.44
N SER A 200 3.77 1.74 -40.96
CA SER A 200 4.02 1.88 -42.39
C SER A 200 5.18 0.97 -42.80
N PHE A 201 4.93 0.15 -43.82
CA PHE A 201 5.91 -0.68 -44.51
C PHE A 201 7.01 0.20 -45.15
N GLY A 202 8.28 -0.06 -44.82
CA GLY A 202 9.46 0.58 -45.43
C GLY A 202 10.68 -0.37 -45.41
N PRO A 203 11.61 -0.25 -46.38
CA PRO A 203 12.63 -1.27 -46.74
C PRO A 203 13.84 -1.31 -45.77
N PRO A 204 14.73 -2.33 -45.85
CA PRO A 204 15.56 -2.75 -44.73
C PRO A 204 16.85 -1.92 -44.63
N GLY A 205 17.10 -1.35 -43.46
CA GLY A 205 18.38 -0.70 -43.17
C GLY A 205 18.30 0.38 -42.10
N ALA A 206 18.08 0.01 -40.83
CA ALA A 206 18.39 0.85 -39.68
C ALA A 206 18.64 0.00 -38.42
N VAL A 207 19.67 0.39 -37.70
CA VAL A 207 20.40 -0.33 -36.64
C VAL A 207 19.59 -0.65 -35.37
N PRO A 208 19.90 -1.76 -34.66
CA PRO A 208 19.29 -2.09 -33.37
C PRO A 208 20.00 -1.37 -32.21
N TYR A 209 19.25 -0.65 -31.37
CA TYR A 209 19.77 -0.17 -30.08
C TYR A 209 19.89 -1.33 -29.10
N PRO A 210 21.02 -1.47 -28.37
CA PRO A 210 21.21 -2.56 -27.42
C PRO A 210 20.54 -2.23 -26.09
N THR A 211 19.60 -3.07 -25.68
CA THR A 211 19.18 -3.18 -24.28
C THR A 211 20.27 -3.92 -23.51
N GLY A 212 21.19 -3.18 -22.89
CA GLY A 212 22.26 -3.71 -22.05
C GLY A 212 22.29 -3.01 -20.70
N GLN A 213 22.17 -3.80 -19.63
CA GLN A 213 22.37 -3.37 -18.24
C GLN A 213 23.81 -2.87 -18.07
N ASN A 214 24.00 -1.62 -17.66
CA ASN A 214 25.28 -1.14 -17.15
C ASN A 214 25.04 -0.20 -15.95
N PRO A 215 25.75 -0.37 -14.82
CA PRO A 215 25.56 0.45 -13.64
C PRO A 215 26.35 1.76 -13.81
N MET A 216 25.69 2.91 -13.74
CA MET A 216 26.38 4.20 -13.67
C MET A 216 26.56 4.60 -12.20
N PRO A 217 27.77 5.04 -11.77
CA PRO A 217 28.02 5.45 -10.41
C PRO A 217 27.44 6.86 -10.17
N MET A 218 26.64 7.02 -9.12
CA MET A 218 26.17 8.31 -8.62
C MET A 218 27.32 9.06 -7.94
N PRO A 219 27.55 10.36 -8.20
CA PRO A 219 28.39 11.19 -7.35
C PRO A 219 27.65 11.54 -6.05
N MET A 220 28.26 11.18 -4.92
CA MET A 220 27.77 11.44 -3.56
C MET A 220 27.73 12.95 -3.22
N PRO A 221 26.79 13.39 -2.35
CA PRO A 221 26.79 14.72 -1.75
C PRO A 221 27.80 14.79 -0.59
N MET A 222 28.77 15.69 -0.71
CA MET A 222 29.63 16.13 0.40
C MET A 222 28.88 17.19 1.20
N TYR A 223 28.63 16.98 2.50
CA TYR A 223 28.69 18.00 3.56
C TYR A 223 28.38 17.35 4.93
N GLN A 224 29.39 17.25 5.80
CA GLN A 224 29.25 17.05 7.24
C GLN A 224 30.16 18.06 7.96
N PRO A 225 29.71 18.73 9.05
CA PRO A 225 30.45 19.81 9.69
C PRO A 225 31.48 19.28 10.71
N PRO A 226 32.53 20.04 11.04
CA PRO A 226 33.53 19.60 11.99
C PRO A 226 33.07 19.80 13.44
N HIS A 227 33.32 18.79 14.27
CA HIS A 227 33.37 18.91 15.72
C HIS A 227 34.82 19.05 16.15
N PHE A 228 35.17 20.21 16.71
CA PHE A 228 36.15 20.39 17.79
C PHE A 228 35.77 21.65 18.57
#